data_AF-A0A2T5HE27-F1
#
_entry.id   AF-A0A2T5HE27-F1
#
_cell.length_a   1.000
_cell.length_b   1.000
_cell.length_c   1.000
_cell.angle_alpha   90.00
_cell.angle_beta   90.00
_cell.angle_gamma   90.00
#
_symmetry.space_group_name_H-M   'P 1'
#
loop_
_entity.id
_entity.type
_entity.pdbx_description
1 polymer ?
#
loop_
_entity_poly.entity_id
_entity_poly.type
_entity_poly.pdbx_seq_one_letter_code
_entity_poly.pdbx_strand_id
1 'polypeptide(L)'
;MRAVRPLLFALLPIFASCTMSYGPEEAPVPTGTRMQGELSVSGGKLLLRPCLEQRHFLINDSGNTGLLQESASLLDTKDATLFADVSGNLDASKTSGNDGQLNLTRLYRVQREGHGCDDPNFKRQMLRASGHEPDWSVSVNAKGLVLERPNQEPLALPYLEEQLPDGRFNLTSEANGLRLELWIAPQRCVDSASGAVSFLSAELRSNGKVERGCGYFGGSRNN
;
A
#
# COMPACT_ATOMS: atom_id res chain seq x y z
N MET A 1 -81.55 4.37 35.68
CA MET A 1 -80.08 4.49 35.74
C MET A 1 -79.49 3.62 34.64
N ARG A 2 -78.90 4.21 33.59
CA ARG A 2 -78.20 3.49 32.51
C ARG A 2 -76.75 3.94 32.54
N ALA A 3 -75.83 3.02 32.83
CA ALA A 3 -74.41 3.29 32.93
C ALA A 3 -73.79 3.32 31.51
N VAL A 4 -73.15 4.43 31.18
CA VAL A 4 -72.38 4.62 29.94
C VAL A 4 -70.93 4.20 30.22
N ARG A 5 -70.39 3.26 29.45
CA ARG A 5 -68.99 2.84 29.49
C ARG A 5 -68.15 3.77 28.59
N PRO A 6 -67.13 4.48 29.09
CA PRO A 6 -66.21 5.21 28.23
C PRO A 6 -65.14 4.26 27.66
N LEU A 7 -64.94 4.32 26.34
CA LEU A 7 -63.89 3.60 25.62
C LEU A 7 -62.59 4.41 25.70
N LEU A 8 -61.57 3.89 26.37
CA LEU A 8 -60.22 4.48 26.41
C LEU A 8 -59.46 4.13 25.13
N PHE A 9 -59.26 5.12 24.26
CA PHE A 9 -58.33 5.04 23.12
C PHE A 9 -56.91 5.27 23.64
N ALA A 10 -56.09 4.21 23.66
CA ALA A 10 -54.66 4.30 23.92
C ALA A 10 -53.93 4.74 22.64
N LEU A 11 -53.38 5.96 22.65
CA LEU A 11 -52.48 6.47 21.61
C LEU A 11 -51.08 5.89 21.84
N LEU A 12 -50.69 4.93 21.00
CA LEU A 12 -49.33 4.38 20.92
C LEU A 12 -48.40 5.36 20.18
N PRO A 13 -47.28 5.82 20.77
CA PRO A 13 -46.28 6.60 20.06
C PRO A 13 -45.48 5.68 19.13
N ILE A 14 -45.49 5.99 17.84
CA ILE A 14 -44.68 5.28 16.83
C ILE A 14 -43.27 5.83 16.92
N PHE A 15 -42.38 5.13 17.64
CA PHE A 15 -40.95 5.36 17.58
C PHE A 15 -40.42 4.83 16.24
N ALA A 16 -40.30 5.70 15.24
CA ALA A 16 -39.59 5.41 14.00
C ALA A 16 -38.08 5.42 14.28
N SER A 17 -37.48 4.26 14.48
CA SER A 17 -36.02 4.11 14.46
C SER A 17 -35.56 4.06 13.00
N CYS A 18 -34.79 5.07 12.58
CA CYS A 18 -33.95 4.94 11.39
C CYS A 18 -32.90 3.86 11.69
N THR A 19 -33.07 2.66 11.13
CA THR A 19 -32.01 1.65 11.09
C THR A 19 -30.93 2.17 10.16
N MET A 20 -29.83 2.65 10.73
CA MET A 20 -28.61 2.97 10.01
C MET A 20 -28.07 1.65 9.44
N SER A 21 -28.32 1.40 8.16
CA SER A 21 -27.83 0.23 7.45
C SER A 21 -26.32 0.37 7.28
N TYR A 22 -25.56 -0.22 8.21
CA TYR A 22 -24.17 -0.55 7.97
C TYR A 22 -24.15 -1.57 6.82
N GLY A 23 -23.68 -1.13 5.66
CA GLY A 23 -23.43 -2.03 4.53
C GLY A 23 -22.45 -3.12 4.96
N PRO A 24 -22.52 -4.33 4.37
CA PRO A 24 -21.59 -5.40 4.69
C PRO A 24 -20.16 -4.88 4.47
N GLU A 25 -19.36 -4.95 5.53
CA GLU A 25 -17.92 -4.75 5.50
C GLU A 25 -17.37 -5.68 4.41
N GLU A 26 -16.75 -5.10 3.38
CA GLU A 26 -16.26 -5.84 2.23
C GLU A 26 -15.29 -6.91 2.74
N ALA A 27 -15.62 -8.19 2.50
CA ALA A 27 -14.84 -9.30 3.03
C ALA A 27 -13.37 -9.12 2.64
N PRO A 28 -12.40 -9.29 3.56
CA PRO A 28 -11.01 -9.12 3.24
C PRO A 28 -10.64 -10.02 2.06
N VAL A 29 -10.25 -9.42 0.93
CA VAL A 29 -9.76 -10.17 -0.23
C VAL A 29 -8.61 -11.06 0.27
N PRO A 30 -8.67 -12.39 0.08
CA PRO A 30 -7.59 -13.27 0.51
C PRO A 30 -6.27 -12.75 -0.04
N THR A 31 -5.37 -12.34 0.85
CA THR A 31 -4.08 -11.83 0.44
C THR A 31 -3.31 -13.00 -0.15
N GLY A 32 -3.18 -13.04 -1.47
CA GLY A 32 -2.31 -14.00 -2.15
C GLY A 32 -0.88 -13.92 -1.63
N THR A 33 -0.04 -14.89 -1.98
CA THR A 33 1.37 -14.88 -1.59
C THR A 33 2.04 -13.60 -2.09
N ARG A 34 2.58 -12.81 -1.15
CA ARG A 34 3.38 -11.62 -1.46
C ARG A 34 4.80 -12.03 -1.86
N MET A 35 5.31 -11.45 -2.94
CA MET A 35 6.60 -11.78 -3.51
C MET A 35 7.26 -10.51 -4.05
N GLN A 36 8.58 -10.42 -3.88
CA GLN A 36 9.42 -9.44 -4.57
C GLN A 36 10.15 -10.13 -5.71
N GLY A 37 10.41 -9.41 -6.80
CA GLY A 37 11.16 -9.97 -7.91
C GLY A 37 11.47 -8.97 -9.01
N GLU A 38 12.15 -9.48 -10.02
CA GLU A 38 12.47 -8.77 -11.25
C GLU A 38 11.44 -9.09 -12.33
N LEU A 39 10.90 -8.05 -12.94
CA LEU A 39 10.03 -8.10 -14.10
C LEU A 39 10.86 -7.99 -15.38
N SER A 40 10.55 -8.84 -16.34
CA SER A 40 11.05 -8.76 -17.70
C SER A 40 9.92 -8.99 -18.69
N VAL A 41 10.11 -8.56 -19.94
CA VAL A 41 9.16 -8.80 -21.03
C VAL A 41 9.69 -9.91 -21.92
N SER A 42 8.90 -10.96 -22.13
CA SER A 42 9.20 -12.05 -23.06
C SER A 42 7.97 -12.43 -23.86
N GLY A 43 8.08 -12.43 -25.19
CA GLY A 43 6.96 -12.74 -26.08
C GLY A 43 5.73 -11.84 -25.88
N GLY A 44 5.94 -10.57 -25.51
CA GLY A 44 4.87 -9.62 -25.23
C GLY A 44 4.13 -9.85 -23.90
N LYS A 45 4.66 -10.71 -23.03
CA LYS A 45 4.10 -10.98 -21.70
C LYS A 45 5.11 -10.61 -20.62
N LEU A 46 4.61 -10.26 -19.44
CA LEU A 46 5.45 -10.04 -18.27
C LEU A 46 5.80 -11.36 -17.59
N LEU A 47 7.09 -11.53 -17.32
CA LEU A 47 7.64 -12.59 -16.49
C LEU A 47 8.16 -11.99 -15.19
N LEU A 48 7.82 -12.61 -14.07
CA LEU A 48 8.41 -12.31 -12.77
C LEU A 48 9.40 -13.41 -12.39
N ARG A 49 10.63 -13.01 -12.09
CA ARG A 49 11.62 -13.85 -11.41
C ARG A 49 11.70 -13.42 -9.95
N PRO A 50 11.25 -14.22 -8.98
CA PRO A 50 11.34 -13.85 -7.57
C PRO A 50 12.78 -13.57 -7.15
N CYS A 51 12.96 -12.64 -6.22
CA CYS A 51 14.28 -12.29 -5.71
C CYS A 51 15.01 -13.53 -5.18
N LEU A 52 16.30 -13.67 -5.52
CA LEU A 52 17.16 -14.79 -5.12
C LEU A 52 16.72 -16.17 -5.64
N GLU A 53 15.84 -16.22 -6.63
CA GLU A 53 15.39 -17.45 -7.26
C GLU A 53 15.67 -17.46 -8.78
N GLN A 54 15.60 -18.66 -9.37
CA GLN A 54 15.73 -18.90 -10.81
C GLN A 54 14.40 -19.21 -11.49
N ARG A 55 13.33 -19.38 -10.71
CA ARG A 55 12.00 -19.70 -11.25
C ARG A 55 11.39 -18.48 -11.93
N HIS A 56 10.69 -18.71 -13.02
CA HIS A 56 9.99 -17.67 -13.78
C HIS A 56 8.49 -17.93 -13.77
N PHE A 57 7.73 -16.91 -13.37
CA PHE A 57 6.28 -16.94 -13.34
C PHE A 57 5.71 -16.02 -14.40
N LEU A 58 4.81 -16.55 -15.23
CA LEU A 58 4.03 -15.73 -16.13
C LEU A 58 3.03 -14.90 -15.31
N ILE A 59 2.96 -13.59 -15.55
CA ILE A 59 1.98 -12.75 -14.85
C ILE A 59 0.65 -12.77 -15.60
N ASN A 60 -0.42 -13.06 -14.85
CA ASN A 60 -1.79 -12.79 -15.24
C ASN A 60 -2.36 -11.73 -14.29
N ASP A 61 -2.66 -10.53 -14.80
CA ASP A 61 -3.16 -9.39 -13.99
C ASP A 61 -4.65 -9.54 -13.65
N SER A 62 -4.97 -10.53 -12.81
CA SER A 62 -6.35 -10.84 -12.41
C SER A 62 -7.00 -9.78 -11.52
N GLY A 63 -6.19 -8.98 -10.82
CA GLY A 63 -6.63 -7.89 -9.95
C GLY A 63 -6.78 -6.55 -10.68
N ASN A 64 -6.52 -6.51 -11.99
CA ASN A 64 -6.52 -5.27 -12.77
C ASN A 64 -5.64 -4.18 -12.13
N THR A 65 -4.43 -4.55 -11.70
CA THR A 65 -3.52 -3.65 -10.99
C THR A 65 -2.85 -2.64 -11.91
N GLY A 66 -2.95 -2.84 -13.23
CA GLY A 66 -2.34 -1.98 -14.24
C GLY A 66 -0.84 -2.25 -14.40
N LEU A 67 -0.33 -3.39 -13.91
CA LEU A 67 1.12 -3.64 -13.85
C LEU A 67 1.75 -3.59 -15.25
N LEU A 68 1.05 -4.08 -16.27
CA LEU A 68 1.53 -4.05 -17.64
C LEU A 68 1.77 -2.62 -18.15
N GLN A 69 0.84 -1.71 -17.86
CA GLN A 69 0.92 -0.32 -18.25
C GLN A 69 2.07 0.40 -17.53
N GLU A 70 2.16 0.22 -16.20
CA GLU A 70 3.25 0.82 -15.42
C GLU A 70 4.61 0.30 -15.90
N SER A 71 4.72 -1.02 -16.13
CA SER A 71 5.95 -1.63 -16.61
C SER A 71 6.33 -1.11 -17.99
N ALA A 72 5.36 -0.92 -18.89
CA ALA A 72 5.61 -0.37 -20.22
C ALA A 72 6.13 1.08 -20.17
N SER A 73 5.64 1.90 -19.24
CA SER A 73 6.16 3.27 -19.05
C SER A 73 7.56 3.32 -18.43
N LEU A 74 7.97 2.25 -17.75
CA LEU A 74 9.25 2.12 -17.06
C LEU A 74 10.25 1.23 -17.82
N LEU A 75 9.96 0.69 -18.99
CA LEU A 75 10.93 -0.10 -19.75
C LEU A 75 11.44 0.72 -20.93
N ASP A 76 12.65 1.26 -20.81
CA ASP A 76 13.25 2.12 -21.85
C ASP A 76 14.00 1.30 -22.91
N THR A 77 14.36 0.06 -22.59
CA THR A 77 15.07 -0.85 -23.49
C THR A 77 14.52 -2.27 -23.37
N LYS A 78 14.74 -3.09 -24.41
CA LYS A 78 14.24 -4.48 -24.48
C LYS A 78 14.86 -5.41 -23.43
N ASP A 79 16.03 -5.08 -22.90
CA ASP A 79 16.78 -5.90 -21.95
C ASP A 79 16.69 -5.38 -20.51
N ALA A 80 15.96 -4.28 -20.28
CA ALA A 80 15.78 -3.73 -18.94
C ALA A 80 14.89 -4.65 -18.08
N THR A 81 15.24 -4.77 -16.81
CA THR A 81 14.40 -5.38 -15.78
C THR A 81 13.85 -4.30 -14.84
N LEU A 82 12.70 -4.57 -14.23
CA LEU A 82 12.13 -3.73 -13.19
C LEU A 82 12.05 -4.49 -11.89
N PHE A 83 12.29 -3.82 -10.77
CA PHE A 83 11.90 -4.39 -9.49
C PHE A 83 10.39 -4.27 -9.32
N ALA A 84 9.75 -5.31 -8.79
CA ALA A 84 8.36 -5.27 -8.36
C ALA A 84 8.13 -5.98 -7.02
N ASP A 85 7.15 -5.46 -6.27
CA ASP A 85 6.60 -6.07 -5.07
C ASP A 85 5.10 -6.26 -5.29
N VAL A 86 4.66 -7.52 -5.28
CA VAL A 86 3.34 -7.94 -5.74
C VAL A 86 2.76 -9.02 -4.84
N SER A 87 1.45 -9.24 -4.90
CA SER A 87 0.80 -10.39 -4.28
C SER A 87 -0.26 -11.01 -5.17
N GLY A 88 -0.36 -12.33 -5.12
CA GLY A 88 -1.27 -13.09 -5.96
C GLY A 88 -1.27 -14.58 -5.65
N ASN A 89 -2.08 -15.32 -6.38
CA ASN A 89 -2.14 -16.78 -6.25
C ASN A 89 -1.27 -17.45 -7.30
N LEU A 90 -0.50 -18.46 -6.88
CA LEU A 90 0.34 -19.25 -7.77
C LEU A 90 -0.47 -20.41 -8.36
N ASP A 91 -0.38 -20.58 -9.68
CA ASP A 91 -1.00 -21.67 -10.43
C ASP A 91 0.02 -22.34 -11.36
N ALA A 92 -0.34 -23.53 -11.84
CA ALA A 92 0.38 -24.18 -12.92
C ALA A 92 0.31 -23.34 -14.20
N SER A 93 1.44 -23.18 -14.89
CA SER A 93 1.45 -22.48 -16.18
C SER A 93 0.81 -23.35 -17.27
N LYS A 94 -0.05 -22.75 -18.08
CA LYS A 94 -0.55 -23.37 -19.33
C LYS A 94 0.42 -23.17 -20.51
N THR A 95 1.49 -22.42 -20.32
CA THR A 95 2.50 -22.10 -21.36
C THR A 95 3.79 -22.85 -21.08
N SER A 96 4.33 -23.54 -22.08
CA SER A 96 5.63 -24.22 -21.98
C SER A 96 6.77 -23.21 -21.74
N GLY A 97 7.75 -23.57 -20.92
CA GLY A 97 8.96 -22.77 -20.67
C GLY A 97 8.95 -21.88 -19.42
N ASN A 98 7.87 -21.86 -18.64
CA ASN A 98 7.80 -21.16 -17.35
C ASN A 98 7.51 -22.14 -16.21
N ASP A 99 7.98 -21.82 -15.00
CA ASP A 99 7.77 -22.66 -13.80
C ASP A 99 6.34 -22.58 -13.26
N GLY A 100 5.60 -21.52 -13.61
CA GLY A 100 4.23 -21.31 -13.15
C GLY A 100 3.56 -20.06 -13.71
N GLN A 101 2.38 -19.75 -13.18
CA GLN A 101 1.66 -18.51 -13.41
C GLN A 101 1.38 -17.84 -12.07
N LEU A 102 1.58 -16.53 -11.99
CA LEU A 102 1.12 -15.69 -10.89
C LEU A 102 -0.16 -14.97 -11.32
N ASN A 103 -1.29 -15.32 -10.71
CA ASN A 103 -2.52 -14.53 -10.80
C ASN A 103 -2.41 -13.37 -9.84
N LEU A 104 -1.90 -12.25 -10.35
CA LEU A 104 -1.64 -11.02 -9.62
C LEU A 104 -2.96 -10.42 -9.14
N THR A 105 -3.02 -10.08 -7.86
CA THR A 105 -4.21 -9.48 -7.21
C THR A 105 -3.91 -8.09 -6.64
N ARG A 106 -2.66 -7.81 -6.28
CA ARG A 106 -2.25 -6.51 -5.77
C ARG A 106 -0.80 -6.20 -6.17
N LEU A 107 -0.59 -4.96 -6.58
CA LEU A 107 0.72 -4.35 -6.85
C LEU A 107 1.04 -3.39 -5.71
N TYR A 108 2.18 -3.59 -5.04
CA TYR A 108 2.65 -2.69 -3.98
C TYR A 108 3.51 -1.58 -4.56
N ARG A 109 4.49 -1.96 -5.40
CA ARG A 109 5.35 -1.03 -6.13
C ARG A 109 6.01 -1.67 -7.35
N VAL A 110 6.36 -0.83 -8.31
CA VAL A 110 7.23 -1.15 -9.45
C VAL A 110 8.20 0.01 -9.68
N GLN A 111 9.48 -0.29 -9.86
CA GLN A 111 10.52 0.74 -10.00
C GLN A 111 11.70 0.24 -10.84
N ARG A 112 12.36 1.19 -11.53
CA ARG A 112 13.58 0.92 -12.31
C ARG A 112 14.83 0.89 -11.43
N GLU A 113 14.96 1.86 -10.54
CA GLU A 113 16.17 2.10 -9.76
C GLU A 113 15.94 1.87 -8.26
N GLY A 114 17.02 1.86 -7.49
CA GLY A 114 17.01 1.61 -6.04
C GLY A 114 17.41 0.17 -5.67
N HIS A 115 17.37 -0.14 -4.38
CA HIS A 115 17.90 -1.41 -3.87
C HIS A 115 17.13 -2.66 -4.31
N GLY A 116 15.83 -2.55 -4.59
CA GLY A 116 15.02 -3.67 -5.07
C GLY A 116 15.21 -4.97 -4.27
N CYS A 117 15.63 -6.03 -4.95
CA CYS A 117 15.88 -7.35 -4.35
C CYS A 117 17.03 -7.37 -3.33
N ASP A 118 17.94 -6.39 -3.39
CA ASP A 118 19.11 -6.29 -2.54
C ASP A 118 18.88 -5.41 -1.30
N ASP A 119 17.65 -4.97 -1.03
CA ASP A 119 17.33 -4.18 0.16
C ASP A 119 17.51 -4.99 1.46
N PRO A 120 18.56 -4.71 2.26
CA PRO A 120 18.84 -5.50 3.46
C PRO A 120 17.85 -5.23 4.60
N ASN A 121 17.07 -4.14 4.50
CA ASN A 121 16.16 -3.71 5.55
C ASN A 121 14.72 -4.13 5.29
N PHE A 122 14.38 -4.57 4.07
CA PHE A 122 13.00 -4.89 3.68
C PHE A 122 12.27 -5.75 4.72
N LYS A 123 12.86 -6.86 5.18
CA LYS A 123 12.22 -7.79 6.14
C LYS A 123 11.84 -7.14 7.48
N ARG A 124 12.55 -6.09 7.91
CA ARG A 124 12.32 -5.40 9.18
C ARG A 124 11.50 -4.12 9.00
N GLN A 125 11.51 -3.56 7.80
CA GLN A 125 10.79 -2.36 7.43
C GLN A 125 9.28 -2.61 7.49
N MET A 126 8.55 -1.75 8.18
CA MET A 126 7.09 -1.71 8.16
C MET A 126 6.60 -0.81 7.04
N LEU A 127 7.18 0.38 6.93
CA LEU A 127 6.81 1.41 5.96
C LEU A 127 8.03 2.22 5.58
N ARG A 128 8.20 2.52 4.29
CA ARG A 128 9.09 3.59 3.80
C ARG A 128 8.22 4.61 3.08
N ALA A 129 8.52 5.89 3.28
CA ALA A 129 7.94 6.98 2.49
C ALA A 129 9.03 7.98 2.11
N SER A 130 8.89 8.65 0.97
CA SER A 130 9.83 9.67 0.51
C SER A 130 9.16 10.66 -0.44
N GLY A 131 9.68 11.88 -0.47
CA GLY A 131 9.31 12.92 -1.44
C GLY A 131 10.54 13.70 -1.88
N HIS A 132 10.38 14.48 -2.97
CA HIS A 132 11.51 15.11 -3.67
C HIS A 132 11.46 16.65 -3.74
N GLU A 133 10.37 17.28 -3.30
CA GLU A 133 10.21 18.74 -3.35
C GLU A 133 9.61 19.30 -2.05
N PRO A 134 10.42 19.46 -0.97
CA PRO A 134 11.85 19.14 -0.89
C PRO A 134 12.10 17.64 -0.65
N ASP A 135 13.37 17.23 -0.75
CA ASP A 135 13.76 15.86 -0.44
C ASP A 135 13.57 15.52 1.04
N TRP A 136 12.90 14.40 1.29
CA TRP A 136 12.76 13.80 2.60
C TRP A 136 12.54 12.30 2.47
N SER A 137 12.88 11.54 3.50
CA SER A 137 12.49 10.15 3.59
C SER A 137 12.24 9.72 5.02
N VAL A 138 11.29 8.82 5.20
CA VAL A 138 10.89 8.27 6.49
C VAL A 138 10.94 6.76 6.43
N SER A 139 11.72 6.15 7.32
CA SER A 139 11.74 4.71 7.55
C SER A 139 11.07 4.36 8.88
N VAL A 140 10.17 3.39 8.86
CA VAL A 140 9.43 2.95 10.05
C VAL A 140 9.65 1.45 10.24
N ASN A 141 9.95 1.07 11.48
CA ASN A 141 10.01 -0.31 11.92
C ASN A 141 9.49 -0.43 13.37
N ALA A 142 9.59 -1.63 13.95
CA ALA A 142 9.09 -1.90 15.30
C ALA A 142 9.80 -1.09 16.42
N LYS A 143 10.98 -0.50 16.16
CA LYS A 143 11.73 0.31 17.12
C LYS A 143 11.38 1.79 17.08
N GLY A 144 10.81 2.27 15.97
CA GLY A 144 10.51 3.68 15.79
C GLY A 144 10.53 4.12 14.33
N LEU A 145 10.50 5.43 14.18
CA LEU A 145 10.51 6.17 12.92
C LEU A 145 11.86 6.90 12.80
N VAL A 146 12.45 6.91 11.60
CA VAL A 146 13.65 7.69 11.30
C VAL A 146 13.32 8.63 10.13
N LEU A 147 13.42 9.94 10.36
CA LEU A 147 13.31 10.98 9.35
C LEU A 147 14.72 11.36 8.86
N GLU A 148 14.92 11.32 7.56
CA GLU A 148 16.14 11.72 6.89
C GLU A 148 15.84 12.87 5.92
N ARG A 149 16.68 13.90 5.93
CA ARG A 149 16.63 15.04 5.02
C ARG A 149 18.03 15.41 4.55
N PRO A 150 18.20 15.99 3.36
CA PRO A 150 19.51 16.44 2.91
C PRO A 150 20.13 17.42 3.91
N ASN A 151 21.43 17.24 4.16
CA ASN A 151 22.23 18.10 5.03
C ASN A 151 21.71 18.21 6.48
N GLN A 152 20.98 17.20 6.96
CA GLN A 152 20.52 17.10 8.34
C GLN A 152 20.88 15.73 8.92
N GLU A 153 21.20 15.68 10.21
CA GLU A 153 21.37 14.42 10.93
C GLU A 153 20.06 13.61 10.94
N PRO A 154 20.10 12.29 10.74
CA PRO A 154 18.91 11.44 10.84
C PRO A 154 18.23 11.59 12.20
N LEU A 155 16.92 11.86 12.18
CA LEU A 155 16.13 12.07 13.39
C LEU A 155 15.31 10.83 13.71
N ALA A 156 15.75 10.07 14.73
CA ALA A 156 15.02 8.93 15.25
C ALA A 156 13.98 9.36 16.30
N LEU A 157 12.75 8.85 16.15
CA LEU A 157 11.58 9.27 16.92
C LEU A 157 10.72 8.05 17.30
N PRO A 158 10.13 8.02 18.50
CA PRO A 158 9.01 7.13 18.77
C PRO A 158 7.79 7.60 17.95
N TYR A 159 6.83 6.71 17.70
CA TYR A 159 5.59 7.10 17.02
C TYR A 159 4.38 6.43 17.66
N LEU A 160 3.23 7.08 17.53
CA LEU A 160 1.91 6.52 17.74
C LEU A 160 1.25 6.34 16.37
N GLU A 161 0.66 5.18 16.12
CA GLU A 161 -0.11 4.91 14.91
C GLU A 161 -1.60 5.04 15.19
N GLU A 162 -2.30 5.78 14.35
CA GLU A 162 -3.76 5.89 14.34
C GLU A 162 -4.29 5.34 13.00
N GLN A 163 -5.18 4.35 13.08
CA GLN A 163 -5.86 3.79 11.92
C GLN A 163 -7.08 4.63 11.57
N LEU A 164 -7.28 4.86 10.27
CA LEU A 164 -8.35 5.68 9.73
C LEU A 164 -9.20 4.84 8.76
N PRO A 165 -10.42 5.27 8.41
CA PRO A 165 -11.22 4.59 7.40
C PRO A 165 -10.49 4.48 6.05
N ASP A 166 -10.91 3.51 5.24
CA ASP A 166 -10.40 3.26 3.88
C ASP A 166 -8.92 2.84 3.82
N GLY A 167 -8.40 2.20 4.88
CA GLY A 167 -7.01 1.73 4.93
C GLY A 167 -5.97 2.86 5.05
N ARG A 168 -6.42 4.08 5.34
CA ARG A 168 -5.54 5.20 5.68
C ARG A 168 -5.02 5.03 7.10
N PHE A 169 -3.87 5.60 7.40
CA PHE A 169 -3.37 5.70 8.77
C PHE A 169 -2.43 6.89 8.92
N ASN A 170 -2.22 7.31 10.16
CA ASN A 170 -1.32 8.40 10.50
C ASN A 170 -0.30 7.92 11.54
N LEU A 171 0.97 8.28 11.36
CA LEU A 171 2.01 8.11 12.37
C LEU A 171 2.36 9.47 12.96
N THR A 172 2.14 9.65 14.26
CA THR A 172 2.44 10.91 14.94
C THR A 172 3.61 10.76 15.90
N SER A 173 4.46 11.79 15.97
CA SER A 173 5.53 11.90 16.95
C SER A 173 5.64 13.33 17.46
N GLU A 174 5.91 13.50 18.75
CA GLU A 174 6.21 14.79 19.34
C GLU A 174 7.44 14.66 20.24
N ALA A 175 8.58 15.14 19.76
CA ALA A 175 9.83 15.14 20.51
C ALA A 175 10.73 16.29 20.05
N ASN A 176 11.61 16.79 20.92
CA ASN A 176 12.61 17.82 20.60
C ASN A 176 12.01 19.11 19.98
N GLY A 177 10.78 19.48 20.37
CA GLY A 177 10.08 20.64 19.81
C GLY A 177 9.61 20.47 18.35
N LEU A 178 9.67 19.24 17.83
CA LEU A 178 9.13 18.86 16.52
C LEU A 178 7.86 18.05 16.72
N ARG A 179 6.75 18.53 16.14
CA ARG A 179 5.56 17.74 15.90
C ARG A 179 5.61 17.20 14.47
N LEU A 180 5.67 15.88 14.36
CA LEU A 180 5.73 15.15 13.11
C LEU A 180 4.44 14.34 12.92
N GLU A 181 3.87 14.39 11.73
CA GLU A 181 2.78 13.52 11.32
C GLU A 181 3.12 12.93 9.94
N LEU A 182 2.95 11.63 9.76
CA LEU A 182 3.09 10.96 8.47
C LEU A 182 1.75 10.32 8.12
N TRP A 183 1.04 10.97 7.20
CA TRP A 183 -0.25 10.52 6.71
C TRP A 183 -0.04 9.60 5.52
N ILE A 184 -0.59 8.38 5.59
CA ILE A 184 -0.52 7.38 4.53
C ILE A 184 -1.92 7.06 4.03
N ALA A 185 -2.07 7.03 2.71
CA ALA A 185 -3.30 6.61 2.06
C ALA A 185 -3.04 5.57 0.94
N PRO A 186 -3.91 4.56 0.78
CA PRO A 186 -3.80 3.56 -0.27
C PRO A 186 -4.24 4.14 -1.62
N GLN A 187 -3.36 4.95 -2.20
CA GLN A 187 -3.56 5.62 -3.47
C GLN A 187 -2.33 5.46 -4.36
N ARG A 188 -2.56 5.27 -5.65
CA ARG A 188 -1.49 5.24 -6.66
C ARG A 188 -0.69 6.54 -6.60
N CYS A 189 0.63 6.42 -6.49
CA CYS A 189 1.58 7.51 -6.41
C CYS A 189 2.74 7.25 -7.36
N VAL A 190 3.12 8.26 -8.14
CA VAL A 190 4.28 8.22 -9.03
C VAL A 190 5.34 9.13 -8.44
N ASP A 191 6.50 8.56 -8.18
CA ASP A 191 7.66 9.28 -7.71
C ASP A 191 8.18 10.20 -8.82
N SER A 192 8.26 11.51 -8.55
CA SER A 192 8.58 12.50 -9.57
C SER A 192 10.04 12.45 -10.05
N ALA A 193 10.95 11.92 -9.23
CA ALA A 193 12.36 11.85 -9.56
C ALA A 193 12.71 10.59 -10.37
N SER A 194 12.13 9.45 -10.00
CA SER A 194 12.47 8.13 -10.57
C SER A 194 11.40 7.53 -11.50
N GLY A 195 10.18 8.07 -11.48
CA GLY A 195 9.02 7.46 -12.13
C GLY A 195 8.50 6.21 -11.42
N ALA A 196 9.11 5.79 -10.30
CA ALA A 196 8.66 4.62 -9.54
C ALA A 196 7.19 4.75 -9.16
N VAL A 197 6.43 3.68 -9.35
CA VAL A 197 5.00 3.65 -9.03
C VAL A 197 4.80 2.85 -7.78
N SER A 198 4.13 3.44 -6.79
CA SER A 198 3.73 2.78 -5.55
C SER A 198 2.25 2.99 -5.30
N PHE A 199 1.63 2.12 -4.50
CA PHE A 199 0.20 2.19 -4.19
C PHE A 199 -0.09 2.78 -2.81
N LEU A 200 0.88 3.51 -2.24
CA LEU A 200 0.66 4.40 -1.12
C LEU A 200 1.13 5.81 -1.47
N SER A 201 0.27 6.80 -1.20
CA SER A 201 0.66 8.21 -1.14
C SER A 201 1.00 8.58 0.29
N ALA A 202 1.95 9.49 0.46
CA ALA A 202 2.40 9.96 1.76
C ALA A 202 2.36 11.50 1.84
N GLU A 203 1.91 12.02 2.98
CA GLU A 203 2.11 13.43 3.37
C GLU A 203 2.88 13.49 4.68
N LEU A 204 4.09 14.03 4.63
CA LEU A 204 4.87 14.39 5.81
C LEU A 204 4.45 15.78 6.27
N ARG A 205 4.06 15.92 7.54
CA ARG A 205 3.77 17.21 8.17
C ARG A 205 4.77 17.45 9.29
N SER A 206 5.61 18.47 9.13
CA SER A 206 6.56 18.92 10.15
C SER A 206 6.14 20.30 10.65
N ASN A 207 5.68 20.40 11.90
CA ASN A 207 5.17 21.64 12.48
C ASN A 207 4.13 22.34 11.56
N GLY A 208 3.25 21.54 10.94
CA GLY A 208 2.20 22.01 10.04
C GLY A 208 2.62 22.22 8.58
N LYS A 209 3.92 22.21 8.25
CA LYS A 209 4.39 22.26 6.86
C LYS A 209 4.19 20.89 6.18
N VAL A 210 3.44 20.87 5.09
CA VAL A 210 3.11 19.65 4.32
C VAL A 210 4.12 19.43 3.20
N GLU A 211 4.64 18.22 3.11
CA GLU A 211 5.56 17.75 2.07
C GLU A 211 5.02 16.41 1.53
N ARG A 212 4.81 16.32 0.22
CA ARG A 212 4.16 15.16 -0.40
C ARG A 212 5.18 14.17 -0.95
N GLY A 213 4.76 12.91 -1.03
CA GLY A 213 5.61 11.83 -1.48
C GLY A 213 4.85 10.53 -1.73
N CYS A 214 5.59 9.49 -2.05
CA CYS A 214 5.09 8.13 -2.20
C CYS A 214 5.60 7.25 -1.06
N GLY A 215 4.92 6.13 -0.81
CA GLY A 215 5.36 5.15 0.17
C GLY A 215 5.10 3.72 -0.27
N TYR A 216 5.71 2.79 0.46
CA TYR A 216 5.48 1.36 0.32
C TYR A 216 5.62 0.65 1.66
N PHE A 217 4.83 -0.41 1.84
CA PHE A 217 5.00 -1.30 2.99
C PHE A 217 6.26 -2.14 2.82
N GLY A 218 7.01 -2.32 3.90
CA GLY A 218 8.12 -3.28 3.92
C GLY A 218 7.65 -4.70 4.20
N GLY A 219 8.57 -5.62 4.44
CA GLY A 219 8.29 -7.04 4.62
C GLY A 219 7.69 -7.41 5.98
N SER A 220 7.71 -6.50 6.97
CA SER A 220 7.08 -6.74 8.26
C SER A 220 5.61 -6.28 8.32
N ARG A 221 5.05 -5.77 7.21
CA ARG A 221 3.65 -5.33 7.09
C ARG A 221 3.10 -5.58 5.69
N ASN A 222 1.90 -6.12 5.56
CA ASN A 222 1.30 -6.48 4.26
C ASN A 222 0.15 -5.57 3.81
N ASN A 223 -0.35 -4.72 4.71
CA ASN A 223 -1.50 -3.82 4.57
C ASN A 223 -1.50 -2.80 5.71
#